data_AF-A0A8N5ESQ9-F1
#
_entry.id   AF-A0A8N5ESQ9-F1
#
_cell.length_a   1.000
_cell.length_b   1.000
_cell.length_c   1.000
_cell.angle_alpha   90.00
_cell.angle_beta   90.00
_cell.angle_gamma   90.00
#
_symmetry.space_group_name_H-M   'P 1'
#
loop_
_entity.id
_entity.type
_entity.pdbx_description
1 polymer ?
#
loop_
_entity_poly.entity_id
_entity_poly.type
_entity_poly.pdbx_seq_one_letter_code
_entity_poly.pdbx_strand_id
1 'polypeptide(L)' 'MNGKNTFWEVDGSMVPPEWHRWLHSMTDDPPTTHPPVARKFIWENHKFNVSGTPEQYVPYSTTRKKIHEWIPPKPASK' A
#
# COMPACT_ATOMS: atom_id res chain seq x y z
N MET A 1 -1.66 15.87 3.54
CA MET A 1 -1.05 14.58 3.17
C MET A 1 -1.18 13.62 4.35
N ASN A 2 -2.11 12.66 4.29
CA ASN A 2 -2.28 11.51 5.19
C ASN A 2 -1.84 11.70 6.67
N GLY A 3 -2.32 12.76 7.34
CA GLY A 3 -2.14 12.96 8.78
C GLY A 3 -0.72 13.26 9.31
N LYS A 4 0.30 13.36 8.46
CA LYS A 4 1.69 13.63 8.87
C LYS A 4 2.00 15.14 8.87
N ASN A 5 2.81 15.62 9.83
CA ASN A 5 3.26 17.01 9.85
C ASN A 5 4.36 17.24 8.81
N THR A 6 3.96 17.67 7.62
CA THR A 6 4.85 17.81 6.46
C THR A 6 5.70 19.07 6.49
N PHE A 7 5.57 19.94 7.49
CA PHE A 7 6.39 21.15 7.59
C PHE A 7 7.83 20.82 8.01
N TRP A 8 7.99 19.86 8.93
CA TRP A 8 9.30 19.44 9.42
C TRP A 8 9.66 17.98 9.10
N GLU A 9 8.67 17.10 8.91
CA GLU A 9 8.91 15.66 8.72
C GLU A 9 8.79 15.23 7.25
N VAL A 10 9.58 15.86 6.39
CA VAL A 10 9.66 15.52 4.96
C VAL A 10 10.33 14.16 4.77
N ASP A 11 9.83 13.37 3.82
CA ASP A 11 10.38 12.07 3.43
C ASP A 11 10.32 11.95 1.90
N GLY A 12 11.37 11.40 1.28
CA GLY A 12 11.44 11.21 -0.17
C GLY A 12 10.33 10.30 -0.71
N SER A 13 9.81 9.38 0.11
CA SER A 13 8.69 8.52 -0.27
C SER A 13 7.34 9.24 -0.42
N MET A 14 7.24 10.51 -0.02
CA MET A 14 6.03 11.32 -0.12
C MET A 14 5.73 11.79 -1.55
N VAL A 15 6.69 11.70 -2.46
CA VAL A 15 6.52 12.08 -3.88
C VAL A 15 5.57 11.07 -4.54
N PRO A 16 4.46 11.52 -5.14
CA PRO A 16 3.53 10.61 -5.80
C PRO A 16 4.09 10.10 -7.14
N PRO A 17 3.59 8.97 -7.67
CA PRO A 17 4.22 8.29 -8.81
C PRO A 17 4.32 9.13 -10.09
N GLU A 18 3.35 10.02 -10.32
CA GLU A 18 3.32 10.90 -11.49
C GLU A 18 4.44 11.94 -11.49
N TRP A 19 4.81 12.43 -10.31
CA TRP A 19 5.92 13.36 -10.12
C TRP A 19 7.25 12.64 -9.97
N HIS A 20 7.25 11.40 -9.47
CA HIS A 20 8.45 10.60 -9.29
C HIS A 20 9.22 10.40 -10.61
N ARG A 21 8.52 10.16 -11.74
CA ARG A 21 9.18 10.03 -13.05
C ARG A 21 9.95 11.28 -13.47
N TRP A 22 9.31 12.44 -13.34
CA TRP A 22 9.89 13.72 -13.72
C TRP A 22 11.02 14.15 -12.77
N LEU A 23 10.79 14.03 -11.46
CA LEU A 23 11.79 14.38 -10.44
C LEU A 23 13.08 13.54 -10.55
N HIS A 24 12.93 12.27 -10.93
CA HIS A 24 14.06 11.36 -11.19
C HIS A 24 14.62 11.44 -12.60
N SER A 25 14.26 12.47 -13.40
CA SER A 25 14.78 12.69 -14.75
C SER A 25 14.58 11.49 -15.69
N MET A 26 13.52 10.70 -15.48
CA MET A 26 13.14 9.62 -16.41
C MET A 26 12.42 10.18 -17.65
N THR A 27 11.93 11.42 -17.58
CA THR A 27 11.22 12.13 -18.63
C THR A 27 11.37 13.63 -18.40
N ASP A 28 11.53 14.40 -19.48
CA ASP A 28 11.54 15.86 -19.41
C ASP A 28 10.14 16.46 -19.17
N ASP A 29 9.12 15.65 -19.43
CA ASP A 29 7.72 16.05 -19.41
C ASP A 29 7.11 15.95 -17.99
N PRO A 30 6.65 17.06 -17.39
CA PRO A 30 6.00 17.01 -16.08
C PRO A 30 4.56 16.49 -16.20
N PRO A 31 4.00 15.91 -15.11
CA PRO A 31 2.64 15.37 -15.10
C PRO A 31 1.56 16.46 -15.26
N THR A 32 1.90 17.74 -15.13
CA THR A 32 1.00 18.86 -15.41
C THR A 32 0.75 19.05 -16.92
N THR A 33 1.77 18.83 -17.75
CA THR A 33 1.68 18.95 -19.22
C THR A 33 1.30 17.61 -19.84
N HIS A 34 1.85 16.52 -19.31
CA HIS A 34 1.63 15.16 -19.79
C HIS A 34 1.05 14.30 -18.66
N PRO A 35 -0.26 14.44 -18.38
CA PRO A 35 -0.89 13.73 -17.28
C PRO A 35 -0.83 12.21 -17.50
N PRO A 36 -0.66 11.42 -16.41
CA PRO A 36 -0.68 9.97 -16.50
C PRO A 36 -2.06 9.48 -16.95
N VAL A 37 -2.08 8.34 -17.63
CA VAL A 37 -3.33 7.74 -18.10
C VAL A 37 -4.16 7.26 -16.90
N ALA A 38 -5.36 7.83 -16.72
CA ALA A 38 -6.25 7.45 -15.65
C ALA A 38 -6.74 6.00 -15.80
N ARG A 39 -6.77 5.27 -14.69
CA ARG A 39 -7.30 3.90 -14.58
C ARG A 39 -8.06 3.75 -13.28
N LYS A 40 -9.17 2.99 -13.31
CA LYS A 40 -10.08 2.76 -12.17
C LYS A 40 -9.44 2.14 -10.92
N PHE A 41 -8.26 1.52 -11.06
CA PHE A 41 -7.58 0.80 -9.99
C PHE A 41 -6.36 1.57 -9.46
N ILE A 42 -5.98 2.68 -10.10
CA ILE A 42 -4.90 3.53 -9.59
C ILE A 42 -5.40 4.19 -8.32
N TRP A 43 -4.56 4.23 -7.30
CA TRP A 43 -4.88 4.88 -6.04
C TRP A 43 -5.02 6.39 -6.23
N GLU A 44 -6.16 6.94 -5.81
CA GLU A 44 -6.38 8.39 -5.79
C GLU A 44 -5.51 9.09 -4.75
N ASN A 45 -5.29 8.42 -3.60
CA ASN A 45 -4.45 8.93 -2.52
C ASN A 45 -3.17 8.11 -2.42
N HIS A 46 -2.05 8.70 -2.82
CA HIS A 46 -0.71 8.12 -2.64
C HIS A 46 -0.42 7.90 -1.15
N LYS A 47 0.14 6.74 -0.80
CA LYS A 47 0.60 6.41 0.54
C LYS A 47 2.12 6.38 0.57
N PHE A 48 2.71 7.19 1.46
CA PHE A 48 4.14 7.20 1.71
C PHE A 48 4.59 5.93 2.46
N ASN A 49 5.89 5.79 2.71
CA ASN A 49 6.45 4.66 3.43
C ASN A 49 5.91 4.58 4.87
N VAL A 50 5.15 3.53 5.16
CA VAL A 50 4.54 3.25 6.47
C VAL A 50 5.35 2.26 7.32
N SER A 51 6.60 1.95 6.94
CA SER A 51 7.49 1.08 7.73
C SER A 51 7.70 1.64 9.14
N GLY A 52 7.65 0.78 10.16
CA GLY A 52 7.79 1.18 11.56
C GLY A 52 6.55 1.82 12.18
N THR A 53 5.46 1.92 11.42
CA THR A 53 4.16 2.40 11.92
C THR A 53 3.18 1.23 12.09
N PRO A 54 2.06 1.41 12.80
CA PRO A 54 1.00 0.39 12.88
C PRO A 54 0.40 -0.01 11.52
N GLU A 55 0.55 0.82 10.48
CA GLU A 55 0.06 0.55 9.12
C GLU A 55 1.06 -0.23 8.25
N GLN A 56 2.20 -0.65 8.81
CA GLN A 56 3.22 -1.38 8.06
C GLN A 56 2.69 -2.70 7.49
N TYR A 57 3.20 -3.10 6.33
CA TYR A 57 2.87 -4.39 5.74
C TYR A 57 3.41 -5.54 6.62
N VAL A 58 2.53 -6.47 6.98
CA VAL A 58 2.88 -7.70 7.70
C VAL A 58 2.59 -8.90 6.78
N PRO A 59 3.60 -9.72 6.43
CA PRO A 59 3.38 -10.86 5.55
C PRO A 59 2.57 -11.95 6.25
N TYR A 60 1.69 -12.60 5.50
CA TYR A 60 0.91 -13.77 5.93
C TYR A 60 0.76 -14.77 4.78
N SER A 61 0.39 -16.01 5.10
CA SER A 61 0.06 -16.99 4.05
C SER A 61 -1.25 -16.59 3.36
N THR A 62 -1.19 -16.26 2.08
CA THR A 62 -2.37 -16.04 1.24
C THR A 62 -3.07 -17.35 0.84
N THR A 63 -2.45 -18.50 1.14
CA THR A 63 -3.04 -19.82 0.90
C THR A 63 -3.96 -20.24 2.02
N ARG A 64 -5.06 -20.91 1.66
CA ARG A 64 -5.96 -21.57 2.60
C ARG A 64 -5.33 -22.88 3.09
N LYS A 65 -5.83 -23.38 4.22
CA LYS A 65 -5.47 -24.68 4.76
C LYS A 65 -5.70 -25.78 3.72
N LYS A 66 -4.70 -26.63 3.50
CA LYS A 66 -4.76 -27.72 2.51
C LYS A 66 -5.48 -28.97 3.01
N ILE A 67 -5.30 -29.30 4.28
CA ILE A 67 -5.85 -30.51 4.91
C ILE A 67 -6.92 -30.07 5.90
N HIS A 68 -8.13 -30.61 5.77
CA HIS A 68 -9.21 -30.39 6.72
C HIS A 68 -9.19 -31.52 7.76
N GLU A 69 -9.02 -31.19 9.04
CA GLU A 69 -9.09 -32.19 10.10
C GLU A 69 -10.52 -32.65 10.33
N TRP A 70 -10.65 -33.91 10.71
CA TRP A 70 -11.87 -34.41 11.30
C TRP A 70 -12.05 -33.84 12.70
N ILE A 71 -13.23 -33.25 12.97
CA ILE A 71 -13.61 -32.76 14.29
C ILE A 71 -14.46 -33.86 14.97
N PRO A 72 -14.02 -34.45 16.10
CA PRO A 72 -14.77 -35.51 16.76
C PRO A 72 -16.12 -35.02 17.31
N PRO A 73 -17.16 -35.87 17.29
CA PRO A 73 -18.43 -35.54 17.93
C PRO A 73 -18.24 -35.40 19.44
N LYS A 74 -18.87 -34.39 20.05
CA LYS A 74 -18.89 -34.27 21.52
C LYS A 74 -19.74 -35.41 22.10
N PRO A 75 -19.28 -36.12 23.14
CA PRO A 75 -20.12 -37.09 23.83
C PRO A 75 -21.32 -36.38 24.48
N ALA A 76 -22.49 -37.03 24.49
CA ALA A 76 -23.66 -36.52 25.21
C ALA A 76 -23.32 -36.38 26.70
N SER A 77 -23.63 -35.22 27.30
CA SER A 77 -23.55 -35.06 28.75
C SER A 77 -24.51 -36.05 29.40
N LYS A 78 -24.00 -36.86 30.33
CA LYS A 78 -24.85 -37.60 31.27
C LYS A 78 -25.49 -36.64 32.27
#